data_AF-A0A2T0KEZ0-F1
#
_entry.id   AF-A0A2T0KEZ0-F1
#
_cell.length_a   1.000
_cell.length_b   1.000
_cell.length_c   1.000
_cell.angle_alpha   90.00
_cell.angle_beta   90.00
_cell.angle_gamma   90.00
#
_symmetry.space_group_name_H-M   'P 1'
#
loop_
_entity.id
_entity.type
_entity.pdbx_description
1 polymer ?
#
loop_
_entity_poly.entity_id
_entity_poly.type
_entity_poly.pdbx_seq_one_letter_code
_entity_poly.pdbx_strand_id
1 'polypeptide(L)'
;MASNGSFSAADEFERSSTWHVEVIVGRRGERQVLDDLLSEAADGSGGVVVLRGEAGIGKTALLEYATDQAGRLGMRMPSTAGVQAEVHVPYAGPHRLLRTAPELSRAAKSVLDAPDTLPYRAAAALLGLLSESAAGTALVLAVEDAHWLDAASCDALTFVARPPA
;
A
#
# COMPACT_ATOMS: atom_id res chain seq x y z
N MET A 1 -21.61 40.83 39.11
CA MET A 1 -21.52 41.61 37.86
C MET A 1 -20.60 40.87 36.92
N ALA A 2 -21.05 40.77 35.67
CA ALA A 2 -20.43 40.14 34.50
C ALA A 2 -18.92 40.43 34.36
N SER A 3 -18.07 39.70 33.64
CA SER A 3 -18.22 38.76 32.52
C SER A 3 -16.83 38.14 32.31
N ASN A 4 -16.74 36.87 31.88
CA ASN A 4 -15.68 36.49 30.96
C ASN A 4 -16.26 35.45 29.99
N GLY A 5 -16.38 35.87 28.73
CA GLY A 5 -16.85 35.01 27.65
C GLY A 5 -15.80 33.93 27.37
N SER A 6 -16.22 32.69 27.54
CA SER A 6 -15.56 31.51 27.03
C SER A 6 -15.89 31.36 25.56
N PHE A 7 -14.88 31.45 24.69
CA PHE A 7 -14.91 30.82 23.38
C PHE A 7 -13.86 29.71 23.41
N SER A 8 -14.31 28.49 23.69
CA SER A 8 -13.46 27.30 23.65
C SER A 8 -13.69 26.64 22.30
N ALA A 9 -12.84 26.98 21.33
CA ALA A 9 -12.71 26.27 20.08
C ALA A 9 -11.91 24.98 20.35
N ALA A 10 -12.62 23.89 20.57
CA ALA A 10 -12.09 22.53 20.50
C ALA A 10 -13.29 21.55 20.42
N ASP A 11 -14.10 21.72 19.37
CA ASP A 11 -15.01 20.68 18.91
C ASP A 11 -14.17 19.51 18.38
N GLU A 12 -14.17 18.43 19.18
CA GLU A 12 -14.38 17.06 18.71
C GLU A 12 -13.46 16.57 17.58
N PHE A 13 -12.18 16.43 17.90
CA PHE A 13 -11.21 15.65 17.13
C PHE A 13 -11.19 14.20 17.65
N GLU A 14 -12.20 13.42 17.30
CA GLU A 14 -12.24 11.97 17.56
C GLU A 14 -12.37 11.20 16.25
N ARG A 15 -11.34 11.29 15.39
CA ARG A 15 -11.16 10.38 14.25
C ARG A 15 -10.29 9.20 14.69
N SER A 16 -10.94 8.16 15.18
CA SER A 16 -10.33 6.87 15.48
C SER A 16 -9.73 6.25 14.22
N SER A 17 -8.41 6.37 14.05
CA SER A 17 -7.67 5.70 12.98
C SER A 17 -7.43 4.25 13.39
N THR A 18 -8.43 3.39 13.17
CA THR A 18 -8.36 1.96 13.49
C THR A 18 -7.93 1.18 12.26
N TRP A 19 -6.75 0.55 12.32
CA TRP A 19 -6.27 -0.35 11.27
C TRP A 19 -6.83 -1.75 11.51
N HIS A 20 -7.37 -2.39 10.47
CA HIS A 20 -7.92 -3.76 10.54
C HIS A 20 -7.01 -4.76 9.82
N VAL A 21 -6.40 -5.69 10.57
CA VAL A 21 -5.74 -6.88 10.00
C VAL A 21 -6.70 -8.05 10.17
N GLU A 22 -7.48 -8.38 9.13
CA GLU A 22 -8.38 -9.54 9.16
C GLU A 22 -7.82 -10.73 8.38
N VAL A 23 -7.91 -11.92 8.98
CA VAL A 23 -7.77 -13.22 8.30
C VAL A 23 -9.17 -13.72 8.04
N ILE A 24 -9.55 -13.84 6.77
CA ILE A 24 -10.96 -13.94 6.37
C ILE A 24 -11.27 -15.34 5.83
N VAL A 25 -12.47 -15.84 6.14
CA VAL A 25 -13.06 -17.08 5.60
C VAL A 25 -14.53 -16.82 5.20
N GLY A 26 -14.78 -16.58 3.91
CA GLY A 26 -16.10 -16.45 3.28
C GLY A 26 -16.16 -15.35 2.19
N ARG A 27 -16.49 -15.73 0.94
CA ARG A 27 -16.43 -14.87 -0.29
C ARG A 27 -17.09 -13.49 -0.22
N ARG A 28 -18.05 -13.31 0.69
CA ARG A 28 -18.75 -12.03 0.91
C ARG A 28 -18.03 -11.15 1.92
N GLY A 29 -17.44 -11.73 2.96
CA GLY A 29 -16.64 -11.01 3.95
C GLY A 29 -15.33 -10.50 3.34
N GLU A 30 -14.65 -11.33 2.53
CA GLU A 30 -13.39 -10.89 1.88
C GLU A 30 -13.59 -9.69 0.96
N ARG A 31 -14.68 -9.70 0.19
CA ARG A 31 -15.01 -8.59 -0.70
C ARG A 31 -15.33 -7.33 0.08
N GLN A 32 -16.10 -7.45 1.17
CA GLN A 32 -16.42 -6.31 2.01
C GLN A 32 -15.17 -5.63 2.57
N VAL A 33 -14.20 -6.40 3.10
CA VAL A 33 -12.94 -5.85 3.61
C VAL A 33 -12.14 -5.14 2.51
N LEU A 34 -12.14 -5.67 1.29
CA LEU A 34 -11.50 -5.01 0.15
C LEU A 34 -12.25 -3.74 -0.27
N ASP A 35 -13.58 -3.78 -0.28
CA ASP A 35 -14.43 -2.62 -0.62
C ASP A 35 -14.24 -1.49 0.40
N ASP A 36 -14.21 -1.82 1.70
CA ASP A 36 -14.00 -0.86 2.79
C ASP A 36 -12.61 -0.24 2.68
N LEU A 37 -11.56 -1.05 2.48
CA LEU A 37 -10.20 -0.57 2.27
C LEU A 37 -10.09 0.41 1.08
N LEU A 38 -10.73 0.07 -0.05
CA LEU A 38 -10.72 0.91 -1.24
C LEU A 38 -11.49 2.21 -1.01
N SER A 39 -12.62 2.16 -0.30
CA SER A 39 -13.36 3.36 0.07
C SER A 39 -12.55 4.28 0.98
N GLU A 40 -11.91 3.73 2.01
CA GLU A 40 -11.04 4.47 2.93
C GLU A 40 -9.87 5.13 2.18
N ALA A 41 -9.26 4.40 1.22
CA ALA A 41 -8.20 4.93 0.38
C ALA A 41 -8.67 6.08 -0.51
N ALA A 42 -9.90 6.03 -1.02
CA ALA A 42 -10.51 7.13 -1.77
C ALA A 42 -10.68 8.39 -0.90
N ASP A 43 -11.02 8.19 0.38
CA ASP A 43 -11.18 9.25 1.38
C ASP A 43 -9.84 9.74 1.97
N GLY A 44 -8.71 9.25 1.44
CA GLY A 44 -7.36 9.67 1.83
C GLY A 44 -6.79 8.94 3.05
N SER A 45 -7.44 7.87 3.50
CA SER A 45 -6.96 7.00 4.57
C SER A 45 -6.33 5.74 3.97
N GLY A 46 -5.02 5.55 4.16
CA GLY A 46 -4.33 4.34 3.70
C GLY A 46 -4.70 3.11 4.52
N GLY A 47 -4.39 1.92 4.01
CA GLY A 47 -4.65 0.64 4.67
C GLY A 47 -3.83 -0.49 4.06
N VAL A 48 -3.72 -1.62 4.77
CA VAL A 48 -3.05 -2.83 4.27
C VAL A 48 -3.88 -4.04 4.62
N VAL A 49 -4.14 -4.87 3.60
CA VAL A 49 -4.81 -6.16 3.75
C VAL A 49 -3.87 -7.27 3.26
N VAL A 50 -3.75 -8.34 4.05
CA VAL A 50 -2.92 -9.49 3.72
C VAL A 50 -3.81 -10.70 3.46
N LEU A 51 -3.87 -11.13 2.20
CA LEU A 51 -4.62 -12.31 1.80
C LEU A 51 -3.82 -13.59 2.06
N ARG A 52 -4.28 -14.42 3.00
CA ARG A 52 -3.68 -15.73 3.32
C ARG A 52 -4.66 -16.87 3.08
N GLY A 53 -4.14 -18.01 2.65
CA GLY A 53 -4.94 -19.21 2.40
C GLY A 53 -4.20 -20.21 1.52
N GLU A 54 -4.77 -21.41 1.39
CA GLU A 54 -4.19 -22.49 0.59
C GLU A 54 -4.12 -22.15 -0.91
N ALA A 55 -3.27 -22.86 -1.66
CA ALA A 55 -3.23 -22.73 -3.11
C ALA A 55 -4.59 -23.12 -3.69
N GLY A 56 -5.11 -22.32 -4.64
CA GLY A 56 -6.41 -22.56 -5.26
C GLY A 56 -7.65 -22.12 -4.45
N ILE A 57 -7.50 -21.56 -3.25
CA ILE A 57 -8.63 -21.08 -2.44
C ILE A 57 -9.38 -19.87 -3.06
N GLY A 58 -8.75 -19.20 -4.03
CA GLY A 58 -9.34 -18.04 -4.73
C GLY A 58 -8.70 -16.68 -4.41
N LYS A 59 -7.48 -16.64 -3.84
CA LYS A 59 -6.74 -15.38 -3.58
C LYS A 59 -6.59 -14.51 -4.84
N THR A 60 -6.25 -15.13 -5.98
CA THR A 60 -6.16 -14.44 -7.27
C THR A 60 -7.50 -13.83 -7.69
N ALA A 61 -8.62 -14.55 -7.50
CA ALA A 61 -9.94 -14.04 -7.81
C ALA A 61 -10.36 -12.84 -6.91
N LEU A 62 -9.87 -12.79 -5.66
CA LEU A 62 -10.06 -11.63 -4.79
C LEU A 62 -9.21 -10.44 -5.23
N LEU A 63 -7.98 -10.68 -5.71
CA LEU A 63 -7.13 -9.63 -6.24
C LEU A 63 -7.70 -9.05 -7.55
N GLU A 64 -8.21 -9.90 -8.44
CA GLU A 64 -8.94 -9.48 -9.65
C GLU A 64 -10.17 -8.65 -9.29
N TYR A 65 -10.92 -9.06 -8.26
CA TYR A 65 -12.06 -8.27 -7.75
C TYR A 65 -11.63 -6.88 -7.26
N ALA A 66 -10.59 -6.81 -6.44
CA ALA A 66 -10.04 -5.53 -5.96
C ALA A 66 -9.56 -4.65 -7.12
N THR A 67 -8.95 -5.26 -8.14
CA THR A 67 -8.51 -4.57 -9.36
C THR A 67 -9.68 -3.91 -10.09
N ASP A 68 -10.77 -4.65 -10.30
CA ASP A 68 -11.97 -4.15 -10.96
C ASP A 68 -12.62 -3.02 -10.14
N GLN A 69 -12.74 -3.18 -8.82
CA GLN A 69 -13.32 -2.13 -7.96
C GLN A 69 -12.44 -0.86 -7.93
N ALA A 70 -11.12 -1.01 -7.78
CA ALA A 70 -10.18 0.11 -7.82
C ALA A 70 -10.27 0.87 -9.16
N GLY A 71 -10.38 0.14 -10.27
CA GLY A 71 -10.58 0.72 -11.60
C GLY A 71 -11.88 1.52 -11.72
N ARG A 72 -12.99 1.02 -11.16
CA ARG A 72 -14.28 1.75 -11.12
C ARG A 72 -14.21 3.03 -10.29
N LEU A 73 -13.37 3.05 -9.25
CA LEU A 73 -13.12 4.22 -8.41
C LEU A 73 -12.08 5.18 -9.02
N GLY A 74 -11.55 4.88 -10.22
CA GLY A 74 -10.55 5.71 -10.89
C GLY A 74 -9.17 5.69 -10.22
N MET A 75 -8.90 4.67 -9.41
CA MET A 75 -7.61 4.48 -8.73
C MET A 75 -6.59 3.87 -9.68
N ARG A 76 -5.31 4.12 -9.39
CA ARG A 76 -4.22 3.39 -10.06
C ARG A 76 -3.79 2.21 -9.22
N MET A 77 -3.41 1.14 -9.92
CA MET A 77 -3.06 -0.11 -9.26
C MET A 77 -1.79 -0.75 -9.82
N PRO A 78 -0.61 -0.17 -9.56
CA PRO A 78 0.64 -0.84 -9.91
C PRO A 78 0.81 -2.09 -9.06
N SER A 79 1.46 -3.09 -9.64
CA SER A 79 1.60 -4.41 -9.04
C SER A 79 3.04 -4.91 -9.06
N THR A 80 3.33 -5.78 -8.10
CA THR A 80 4.56 -6.55 -8.08
C THR A 80 4.26 -7.96 -7.61
N ALA A 81 5.13 -8.90 -7.98
CA ALA A 81 5.02 -10.29 -7.60
C ALA A 81 6.39 -10.79 -7.11
N GLY A 82 6.37 -11.55 -6.02
CA GLY A 82 7.53 -12.32 -5.59
C GLY A 82 7.88 -13.39 -6.63
N VAL A 83 9.17 -13.55 -6.91
CA VAL A 83 9.67 -14.55 -7.85
C VAL A 83 10.74 -15.37 -7.16
N GLN A 84 10.54 -16.68 -7.10
CA GLN A 84 11.41 -17.59 -6.36
C GLN A 84 12.90 -17.46 -6.76
N ALA A 85 13.19 -17.21 -8.04
CA ALA A 85 14.56 -17.03 -8.53
C ALA A 85 15.21 -15.70 -8.10
N GLU A 86 14.43 -14.74 -7.58
CA GLU A 86 14.86 -13.37 -7.26
C GLU A 86 14.89 -13.09 -5.75
N VAL A 87 14.64 -14.08 -4.90
CA VAL A 87 14.64 -13.93 -3.42
C VAL A 87 15.96 -13.40 -2.83
N HIS A 88 17.05 -13.48 -3.59
CA HIS A 88 18.38 -12.98 -3.23
C HIS A 88 18.81 -11.74 -4.03
N VAL A 89 17.93 -11.19 -4.86
CA VAL A 89 18.18 -9.98 -5.65
C VAL A 89 17.54 -8.81 -4.92
N PRO A 90 18.33 -7.93 -4.26
CA PRO A 90 17.77 -6.83 -3.47
C PRO A 90 16.86 -5.95 -4.31
N TYR A 91 15.71 -5.58 -3.74
CA TYR A 91 14.74 -4.67 -4.34
C TYR A 91 14.12 -5.15 -5.66
N ALA A 92 14.15 -6.45 -5.96
CA ALA A 92 13.52 -7.01 -7.16
C ALA A 92 12.01 -6.67 -7.23
N GLY A 93 11.33 -6.68 -6.09
CA GLY A 93 9.93 -6.29 -5.96
C GLY A 93 9.64 -4.85 -6.40
N PRO A 94 10.26 -3.82 -5.78
CA PRO A 94 10.20 -2.44 -6.23
C PRO A 94 10.61 -2.24 -7.69
N HIS A 95 11.67 -2.91 -8.18
CA HIS A 95 12.05 -2.81 -9.59
C HIS A 95 10.94 -3.31 -10.53
N ARG A 96 10.23 -4.38 -10.17
CA ARG A 96 9.05 -4.86 -10.91
C ARG A 96 7.89 -3.89 -10.80
N LEU A 97 7.61 -3.36 -9.62
CA LEU A 97 6.56 -2.36 -9.40
C LEU A 97 6.74 -1.15 -10.33
N LEU A 98 7.96 -0.62 -10.39
CA LEU A 98 8.31 0.54 -11.21
C LEU A 98 8.25 0.27 -12.73
N ARG A 99 8.27 -1.00 -13.17
CA ARG A 99 8.01 -1.34 -14.58
C ARG A 99 6.53 -1.21 -14.93
N THR A 100 5.65 -1.42 -13.94
CA THR A 100 4.19 -1.25 -14.10
C THR A 100 3.74 0.21 -13.92
N ALA A 101 4.60 1.05 -13.33
CA ALA A 101 4.42 2.49 -13.12
C ALA A 101 5.60 3.29 -13.74
N PRO A 102 5.70 3.37 -15.08
CA PRO A 102 6.85 3.97 -15.76
C PRO A 102 7.10 5.45 -15.38
N GLU A 103 6.06 6.17 -15.00
CA GLU A 103 6.10 7.53 -14.47
C GLU A 103 6.96 7.67 -13.20
N LEU A 104 7.09 6.59 -12.42
CA LEU A 104 7.90 6.54 -11.21
C LEU A 104 9.36 6.10 -11.46
N SER A 105 9.63 5.48 -12.61
CA SER A 105 10.84 4.66 -12.76
C SER A 105 12.16 5.44 -12.80
N ARG A 106 12.16 6.69 -13.30
CA ARG A 106 13.41 7.44 -13.56
C ARG A 106 14.08 7.95 -12.29
N ALA A 107 13.29 8.44 -11.33
CA ALA A 107 13.79 8.92 -10.05
C ALA A 107 14.10 7.78 -9.06
N ALA A 108 13.42 6.64 -9.23
CA ALA A 108 13.60 5.47 -8.37
C ALA A 108 14.87 4.66 -8.67
N LYS A 109 15.18 4.46 -9.96
CA LYS A 109 16.33 3.66 -10.39
C LYS A 109 17.64 4.16 -9.79
N SER A 110 17.86 5.47 -9.74
CA SER A 110 19.09 6.04 -9.20
C SER A 110 19.30 5.73 -7.71
N VAL A 111 18.24 5.54 -6.93
CA VAL A 111 18.34 5.22 -5.50
C VAL A 111 18.36 3.71 -5.26
N LEU A 112 17.51 2.95 -5.95
CA LEU A 112 17.44 1.49 -5.76
C LEU A 112 18.65 0.75 -6.36
N ASP A 113 19.20 1.25 -7.47
CA ASP A 113 20.37 0.63 -8.14
C ASP A 113 21.71 1.07 -7.52
N ALA A 114 21.71 1.96 -6.53
CA ALA A 114 22.95 2.47 -5.95
C ALA A 114 23.60 1.41 -5.02
N PRO A 115 24.89 1.05 -5.26
CA PRO A 115 25.54 -0.11 -4.63
C PRO A 115 25.70 -0.02 -3.11
N ASP A 116 25.58 1.18 -2.52
CA ASP A 116 25.70 1.44 -1.08
C ASP A 116 24.43 2.09 -0.48
N THR A 117 23.28 1.95 -1.16
CA THR A 117 22.03 2.53 -0.64
C THR A 117 21.64 1.85 0.67
N LEU A 118 21.57 2.66 1.73
CA LEU A 118 21.04 2.21 3.02
C LEU A 118 19.56 1.81 2.89
N PRO A 119 19.09 0.75 3.56
CA PRO A 119 17.70 0.28 3.46
C PRO A 119 16.64 1.36 3.69
N TYR A 120 16.88 2.23 4.68
CA TYR A 120 15.99 3.36 4.96
C TYR A 120 15.92 4.36 3.80
N ARG A 121 17.02 4.63 3.10
CA ARG A 121 17.03 5.55 1.95
C ARG A 121 16.26 4.98 0.76
N ALA A 122 16.41 3.67 0.49
CA ALA A 122 15.62 2.98 -0.52
C ALA A 122 14.12 3.03 -0.21
N ALA A 123 13.75 2.72 1.04
CA ALA A 123 12.36 2.75 1.49
C ALA A 123 11.75 4.15 1.46
N ALA A 124 12.48 5.17 1.92
CA ALA A 124 12.04 6.56 1.88
C ALA A 124 11.89 7.09 0.45
N ALA A 125 12.81 6.72 -0.45
CA ALA A 125 12.69 7.07 -1.87
C ALA A 125 11.46 6.41 -2.48
N LEU A 126 11.23 5.12 -2.21
CA LEU A 126 10.04 4.41 -2.67
C LEU A 126 8.75 5.08 -2.16
N LEU A 127 8.68 5.42 -0.87
CA LEU A 127 7.53 6.14 -0.30
C LEU A 127 7.31 7.50 -0.98
N GLY A 128 8.37 8.29 -1.16
CA GLY A 128 8.30 9.59 -1.82
C GLY A 128 7.75 9.49 -3.23
N LEU A 129 8.23 8.51 -4.01
CA LEU A 129 7.75 8.24 -5.36
C LEU A 129 6.28 7.81 -5.38
N LEU A 130 5.89 6.90 -4.50
CA LEU A 130 4.51 6.44 -4.41
C LEU A 130 3.57 7.59 -4.02
N SER A 131 4.01 8.46 -3.11
CA SER A 131 3.28 9.65 -2.68
C SER A 131 3.13 10.66 -3.82
N GLU A 132 4.21 10.90 -4.57
CA GLU A 132 4.18 11.74 -5.78
C GLU A 132 3.27 11.16 -6.86
N SER A 133 3.31 9.84 -7.09
CA SER A 133 2.34 9.24 -8.01
C SER A 133 0.95 9.51 -7.53
N ALA A 134 0.61 9.24 -6.26
CA ALA A 134 -0.73 9.35 -5.69
C ALA A 134 -1.32 10.79 -5.71
N ALA A 135 -0.56 11.80 -6.13
CA ALA A 135 -1.05 13.16 -6.30
C ALA A 135 -2.25 13.19 -7.28
N GLY A 136 -3.46 13.37 -6.73
CA GLY A 136 -4.70 13.53 -7.48
C GLY A 136 -5.56 12.27 -7.64
N THR A 137 -5.06 11.06 -7.33
CA THR A 137 -5.88 9.84 -7.23
C THR A 137 -5.22 8.81 -6.34
N ALA A 138 -6.04 8.11 -5.54
CA ALA A 138 -5.58 7.05 -4.65
C ALA A 138 -4.80 5.97 -5.41
N LEU A 139 -3.81 5.40 -4.72
CA LEU A 139 -2.91 4.38 -5.25
C LEU A 139 -3.10 3.09 -4.45
N VAL A 140 -3.33 1.98 -5.14
CA VAL A 140 -3.47 0.66 -4.53
C VAL A 140 -2.30 -0.21 -4.99
N LEU A 141 -1.54 -0.76 -4.04
CA LEU A 141 -0.38 -1.61 -4.37
C LEU A 141 -0.76 -3.08 -4.24
N ALA A 142 -0.76 -3.79 -5.37
CA ALA A 142 -0.93 -5.23 -5.38
C ALA A 142 0.41 -5.94 -5.23
N VAL A 143 0.54 -6.79 -4.22
CA VAL A 143 1.74 -7.60 -3.97
C VAL A 143 1.36 -9.08 -4.00
N GLU A 144 1.70 -9.74 -5.10
CA GLU A 144 1.46 -11.17 -5.29
C GLU A 144 2.65 -12.00 -4.80
N ASP A 145 2.36 -13.21 -4.33
CA ASP A 145 3.38 -14.16 -3.87
C ASP A 145 4.45 -13.53 -2.96
N ALA A 146 4.02 -12.69 -2.02
CA ALA A 146 4.91 -11.93 -1.11
C ALA A 146 5.93 -12.80 -0.35
N HIS A 147 5.64 -14.09 -0.17
CA HIS A 147 6.55 -15.07 0.43
C HIS A 147 7.80 -15.37 -0.43
N TRP A 148 7.81 -14.97 -1.70
CA TRP A 148 8.95 -15.03 -2.61
C TRP A 148 9.57 -13.66 -2.90
N LEU A 149 9.19 -12.60 -2.18
CA LEU A 149 9.91 -11.34 -2.25
C LEU A 149 11.27 -11.46 -1.54
N ASP A 150 12.26 -10.74 -2.05
CA ASP A 150 13.52 -10.56 -1.34
C ASP A 150 13.32 -9.75 -0.05
N ALA A 151 14.20 -9.96 0.93
CA ALA A 151 14.08 -9.34 2.25
C ALA A 151 14.07 -7.80 2.18
N ALA A 152 14.89 -7.21 1.30
CA ALA A 152 15.00 -5.77 1.18
C ALA A 152 13.72 -5.14 0.59
N SER A 153 13.05 -5.83 -0.34
CA SER A 153 11.71 -5.48 -0.82
C SER A 153 10.65 -5.57 0.26
N CYS A 154 10.64 -6.64 1.06
CA CYS A 154 9.71 -6.79 2.18
C CYS A 154 9.85 -5.65 3.19
N ASP A 155 11.08 -5.31 3.57
CA ASP A 155 11.36 -4.22 4.50
C ASP A 155 10.90 -2.86 3.94
N ALA A 156 11.20 -2.59 2.66
CA ALA A 156 10.80 -1.35 2.01
C ALA A 156 9.27 -1.23 1.88
N LEU A 157 8.57 -2.30 1.49
CA LEU A 157 7.11 -2.30 1.39
C LEU A 157 6.45 -2.19 2.77
N THR A 158 7.03 -2.82 3.80
CA THR A 158 6.56 -2.68 5.19
C THR A 158 6.75 -1.26 5.71
N PHE A 159 7.83 -0.59 5.31
CA PHE A 159 8.05 0.82 5.64
C PHE A 159 7.01 1.71 4.96
N VAL A 160 6.71 1.50 3.68
CA VAL A 160 5.67 2.22 2.93
C VAL A 160 4.28 1.99 3.52
N ALA A 161 4.01 0.76 3.97
CA ALA A 161 2.77 0.36 4.63
C ALA A 161 2.54 1.01 6.01
N ARG A 162 3.55 1.70 6.56
CA ARG A 162 3.44 2.31 7.88
C ARG A 162 2.66 3.63 7.81
N PRO A 163 1.74 3.89 8.75
CA PRO A 163 1.05 5.17 8.83
C PRO A 163 2.04 6.33 8.98
N PRO A 164 1.78 7.51 8.37
CA PRO A 164 2.49 8.73 8.75
C PRO A 164 2.22 9.02 10.23
N ALA A 165 3.28 9.30 10.98
CA ALA A 165 3.23 9.65 12.40
C ALA A 165 2.70 11.07 12.62
#